data_AF-A0A942GB62-F1
#
_entry.id   AF-A0A942GB62-F1
#
_cell.length_a   1.000
_cell.length_b   1.000
_cell.length_c   1.000
_cell.angle_alpha   90.00
_cell.angle_beta   90.00
_cell.angle_gamma   90.00
#
_symmetry.space_group_name_H-M   'P 1'
#
loop_
_entity.id
_entity.type
_entity.pdbx_description
1 polymer ?
#
loop_
_entity_poly.entity_id
_entity_poly.type
_entity_poly.pdbx_seq_one_letter_code
_entity_poly.pdbx_strand_id
1 'polypeptide(L)'
;MSFKKTFAKYLLGLTIFLLVVNIIIEFVVRPAKNGNNSDSNIRELTTRQIDSIFVYVLDQYGIESRWINTKQVKIKDEDSLKKQFTVNLPADLPIPLIIRDINKVIENDITGFVSEEKKIFGTTEIRIYTNELLKLKATLISDPQTIRVRNNLTFVITDAANLKQSGFSKFLSLPYSLCLTVIPSESASLQVDSIKKYSKEYIVLLNNEMTEKKYKLESRDQKTLIRNSISNILKDFKEAKLLTVDETSRLFNSVIYNFVRDEFKKRNKELIPLSQFIFLSANNESELISKFKFHCMDGSSGNQKTFLTTYQDFLTIRNELELFRKKGHKILPVSEINNNS
;
A
#
# COMPACT_ATOMS: atom_id res chain seq x y z
N MET A 1 -1.37 -49.48 -76.20
CA MET A 1 -0.30 -49.17 -75.21
C MET A 1 0.13 -47.69 -75.16
N SER A 2 -0.54 -46.77 -75.89
CA SER A 2 -0.15 -45.34 -75.96
C SER A 2 -0.84 -44.48 -74.89
N PHE A 3 -2.11 -44.75 -74.55
CA PHE A 3 -2.92 -43.89 -73.66
C PHE A 3 -2.36 -43.72 -72.24
N LYS A 4 -1.79 -44.77 -71.65
CA LYS A 4 -1.20 -44.73 -70.29
C LYS A 4 0.06 -43.85 -70.22
N LYS A 5 0.89 -43.84 -71.27
CA LYS A 5 2.10 -43.02 -71.33
C LYS A 5 1.76 -41.54 -71.57
N THR A 6 0.73 -41.27 -72.37
CA THR A 6 0.25 -39.90 -72.60
C THR A 6 -0.42 -39.35 -71.34
N PHE A 7 -1.25 -40.15 -70.66
CA PHE A 7 -1.89 -39.75 -69.40
C PHE A 7 -0.87 -39.48 -68.28
N ALA A 8 0.15 -40.32 -68.15
CA ALA A 8 1.24 -40.10 -67.19
C ALA A 8 2.04 -38.83 -67.48
N LYS A 9 2.28 -38.49 -68.75
CA LYS A 9 2.93 -37.22 -69.14
C LYS A 9 2.07 -36.00 -68.79
N TYR A 10 0.76 -36.08 -68.99
CA TYR A 10 -0.15 -35.00 -68.58
C TYR A 10 -0.22 -34.85 -67.06
N LEU A 11 -0.23 -35.96 -66.31
CA LEU A 11 -0.24 -35.92 -64.85
C LEU A 11 1.07 -35.30 -64.31
N LEU A 12 2.21 -35.67 -64.89
CA LEU A 12 3.52 -35.14 -64.50
C LEU A 12 3.64 -33.65 -64.87
N GLY A 13 3.15 -33.25 -66.05
CA GLY A 13 3.03 -31.84 -66.43
C GLY A 13 2.13 -31.04 -65.50
N LEU A 14 0.98 -31.59 -65.10
CA LEU A 14 0.07 -30.96 -64.15
C LEU A 14 0.70 -30.81 -62.76
N THR A 15 1.50 -31.80 -62.32
CA THR A 15 2.18 -31.77 -61.02
C THR A 15 3.27 -30.70 -60.99
N ILE A 16 4.07 -30.60 -62.06
CA ILE A 16 5.07 -29.53 -62.20
C ILE A 16 4.39 -28.18 -62.28
N PHE A 17 3.28 -28.06 -63.02
CA PHE A 17 2.50 -26.83 -63.10
C PHE A 17 1.94 -26.42 -61.74
N LEU A 18 1.36 -27.34 -60.97
CA LEU A 18 0.89 -27.07 -59.61
C LEU A 18 2.03 -26.63 -58.68
N LEU A 19 3.22 -27.21 -58.83
CA LEU A 19 4.39 -26.84 -58.04
C LEU A 19 4.88 -25.43 -58.38
N VAL A 20 4.91 -25.07 -59.67
CA VAL A 20 5.26 -23.71 -60.13
C VAL A 20 4.20 -22.70 -59.68
N VAL A 21 2.91 -23.04 -59.78
CA VAL A 21 1.81 -22.18 -59.26
C VAL A 21 1.93 -22.01 -57.74
N ASN A 22 2.27 -23.06 -56.99
CA ASN A 22 2.47 -22.96 -55.55
C ASN A 22 3.65 -22.04 -55.21
N ILE A 23 4.77 -22.13 -55.93
CA ILE A 23 5.92 -21.24 -55.77
C ILE A 23 5.55 -19.80 -56.14
N ILE A 24 4.79 -19.58 -57.22
CA ILE A 24 4.35 -18.23 -57.62
C ILE A 24 3.36 -17.66 -56.60
N ILE A 25 2.43 -18.44 -56.05
CA ILE A 25 1.56 -18.01 -54.94
C ILE A 25 2.41 -17.66 -53.72
N GLU A 26 3.43 -18.45 -53.41
CA GLU A 26 4.33 -18.21 -52.29
C GLU A 26 5.22 -16.97 -52.48
N PHE A 27 5.50 -16.56 -53.72
CA PHE A 27 6.38 -15.44 -54.05
C PHE A 27 5.63 -14.14 -54.43
N VAL A 28 4.43 -14.24 -55.00
CA VAL A 28 3.62 -13.11 -55.49
C VAL A 28 2.45 -12.79 -54.56
N VAL A 29 1.87 -13.79 -53.89
CA VAL A 29 0.72 -13.61 -52.95
C VAL A 29 1.18 -13.58 -51.49
N ARG A 30 2.47 -13.81 -51.20
CA ARG A 30 3.07 -13.35 -49.95
C ARG A 30 3.77 -12.00 -50.18
N PRO A 31 3.09 -10.86 -49.98
CA PRO A 31 3.81 -9.73 -49.40
C PRO A 31 4.48 -10.26 -48.12
N ALA A 32 5.67 -9.73 -47.81
CA ALA A 32 6.41 -9.98 -46.57
C ALA A 32 5.45 -10.36 -45.44
N LYS A 33 5.70 -11.48 -44.74
CA LYS A 33 4.92 -11.95 -43.59
C LYS A 33 4.59 -10.79 -42.63
N ASN A 34 3.56 -10.04 -42.95
CA ASN A 34 2.72 -9.30 -42.05
C ASN A 34 1.89 -10.43 -41.47
N GLY A 35 2.32 -10.91 -40.31
CA GLY A 35 1.54 -11.78 -39.46
C GLY A 35 0.29 -11.04 -39.01
N ASN A 36 -0.70 -10.93 -39.89
CA ASN A 36 -2.08 -10.74 -39.50
C ASN A 36 -2.63 -12.10 -39.07
N ASN A 37 -2.07 -12.64 -38.00
CA ASN A 37 -2.92 -13.29 -37.02
C ASN A 37 -3.51 -12.14 -36.21
N SER A 38 -4.83 -12.10 -36.18
CA SER A 38 -5.63 -11.25 -35.33
C SER A 38 -5.30 -11.50 -33.86
N ASP A 39 -4.28 -10.83 -33.32
CA ASP A 39 -3.95 -10.81 -31.90
C ASP A 39 -3.49 -9.41 -31.53
N SER A 40 -4.37 -8.63 -30.90
CA SER A 40 -4.13 -7.35 -30.23
C SER A 40 -3.37 -6.26 -30.99
N ASN A 41 -3.90 -5.04 -30.97
CA ASN A 41 -3.06 -3.85 -31.20
C ASN A 41 -1.92 -3.82 -30.15
N ILE A 42 -0.78 -4.46 -30.42
CA ILE A 42 0.44 -4.28 -29.65
C ILE A 42 0.89 -2.85 -29.95
N ARG A 43 0.61 -1.93 -29.02
CA ARG A 43 1.07 -0.56 -29.13
C ARG A 43 2.58 -0.59 -28.95
N GLU A 44 3.34 -0.34 -30.01
CA GLU A 44 4.78 -0.34 -29.88
C GLU A 44 5.24 0.81 -28.96
N LEU A 45 5.79 0.47 -27.79
CA LEU A 45 6.35 1.46 -26.89
C LEU A 45 7.72 1.93 -27.38
N THR A 46 7.88 3.25 -27.41
CA THR A 46 9.17 3.91 -27.63
C THR A 46 10.08 3.72 -26.42
N THR A 47 11.40 3.84 -26.61
CA THR A 47 12.38 3.81 -25.51
C THR A 47 12.07 4.80 -24.40
N ARG A 48 11.61 6.01 -24.76
CA ARG A 48 11.18 7.03 -23.79
C ARG A 48 9.97 6.61 -22.98
N GLN A 49 9.01 5.90 -23.57
CA GLN A 49 7.84 5.41 -22.83
C GLN A 49 8.23 4.30 -21.86
N ILE A 50 9.11 3.37 -22.28
CA ILE A 50 9.64 2.31 -21.41
C ILE A 50 10.44 2.91 -20.25
N ASP A 51 11.31 3.90 -20.52
CA ASP A 51 12.05 4.62 -19.49
C ASP A 51 11.10 5.29 -18.47
N SER A 52 10.07 5.99 -18.97
CA SER A 52 9.07 6.65 -18.12
C SER A 52 8.28 5.64 -17.28
N ILE A 53 7.88 4.50 -17.86
CA ILE A 53 7.19 3.43 -17.13
C ILE A 53 8.12 2.83 -16.06
N PHE A 54 9.38 2.58 -16.39
CA PHE A 54 10.37 2.04 -15.46
C PHE A 54 10.57 2.98 -14.27
N VAL A 55 10.82 4.27 -14.51
CA VAL A 55 10.96 5.28 -13.46
C VAL A 55 9.66 5.44 -12.66
N TYR A 56 8.50 5.41 -13.33
CA TYR A 56 7.20 5.48 -12.66
C TYR A 56 7.00 4.31 -11.69
N VAL A 57 7.31 3.08 -12.09
CA VAL A 57 7.19 1.91 -11.20
C VAL A 57 8.15 2.04 -10.02
N LEU A 58 9.38 2.52 -10.24
CA LEU A 58 10.32 2.79 -9.14
C LEU A 58 9.78 3.84 -8.16
N ASP A 59 9.16 4.93 -8.63
CA ASP A 59 8.52 5.92 -7.75
C ASP A 59 7.37 5.32 -6.92
N GLN A 60 6.60 4.39 -7.47
CA GLN A 60 5.55 3.69 -6.71
C GLN A 60 6.11 2.88 -5.53
N TYR A 61 7.37 2.49 -5.57
CA TYR A 61 8.07 1.85 -4.45
C TYR A 61 8.83 2.85 -3.56
N GLY A 62 8.68 4.15 -3.82
CA GLY A 62 9.32 5.22 -3.07
C GLY A 62 10.82 5.29 -3.29
N ILE A 63 11.32 4.80 -4.44
CA ILE A 63 12.72 4.89 -4.85
C ILE A 63 13.01 6.31 -5.31
N GLU A 64 13.95 6.96 -4.63
CA GLU A 64 14.27 8.36 -4.88
C GLU A 64 15.23 8.50 -6.07
N SER A 65 15.12 9.59 -6.83
CA SER A 65 15.97 9.84 -8.01
C SER A 65 17.46 9.79 -7.71
N ARG A 66 17.88 10.15 -6.48
CA ARG A 66 19.29 10.04 -6.03
C ARG A 66 19.82 8.61 -5.96
N TRP A 67 18.94 7.61 -5.90
CA TRP A 67 19.30 6.19 -5.92
C TRP A 67 19.33 5.60 -7.34
N ILE A 68 18.93 6.39 -8.34
CA ILE A 68 18.90 6.00 -9.75
C ILE A 68 20.06 6.68 -10.46
N ASN A 69 21.10 5.93 -10.77
CA ASN A 69 22.21 6.39 -11.60
C ASN A 69 21.95 6.01 -13.06
N THR A 70 22.11 6.97 -13.98
CA THR A 70 21.90 6.75 -15.41
C THR A 70 23.22 6.99 -16.15
N LYS A 71 23.68 5.99 -16.90
CA LYS A 71 24.84 6.12 -17.79
C LYS A 71 24.38 6.09 -19.24
N GLN A 72 24.88 7.02 -20.05
CA GLN A 72 24.69 6.93 -21.50
C GLN A 72 25.60 5.84 -22.06
N VAL A 73 25.03 4.96 -22.86
CA VAL A 73 25.77 3.84 -23.47
C VAL A 73 25.42 3.82 -24.95
N LYS A 74 26.43 3.61 -25.80
CA LYS A 74 26.27 3.19 -27.19
C LYS A 74 26.86 1.79 -27.28
N ILE A 75 26.01 0.78 -27.40
CA ILE A 75 26.46 -0.59 -27.58
C ILE A 75 26.65 -0.80 -29.09
N LYS A 76 27.80 -1.37 -29.50
CA LYS A 76 27.98 -1.79 -30.89
C LYS A 76 26.91 -2.83 -31.22
N ASP A 77 26.22 -2.67 -32.35
CA ASP A 77 25.16 -3.55 -32.87
C ASP A 77 23.77 -3.43 -32.21
N GLU A 78 23.56 -2.54 -31.24
CA GLU A 78 22.23 -2.23 -30.65
C GLU A 78 21.94 -0.72 -30.69
N ASP A 79 21.37 -0.23 -31.79
CA ASP A 79 21.18 1.22 -32.06
C ASP A 79 20.05 1.87 -31.22
N SER A 80 19.22 1.04 -30.57
CA SER A 80 18.06 1.51 -29.80
C SER A 80 18.36 1.85 -28.34
N LEU A 81 19.37 1.24 -27.73
CA LEU A 81 19.70 1.50 -26.32
C LEU A 81 20.55 2.75 -26.20
N LYS A 82 20.01 3.79 -25.54
CA LYS A 82 20.71 5.07 -25.33
C LYS A 82 21.20 5.25 -23.90
N LYS A 83 20.64 4.50 -22.95
CA LYS A 83 20.83 4.68 -21.50
C LYS A 83 20.77 3.34 -20.77
N GLN A 84 21.59 3.22 -19.73
CA GLN A 84 21.55 2.13 -18.77
C GLN A 84 21.28 2.69 -17.37
N PHE A 85 20.38 2.03 -16.64
CA PHE A 85 20.06 2.38 -15.25
C PHE A 85 20.83 1.49 -14.28
N THR A 86 21.31 2.08 -13.20
CA THR A 86 21.77 1.38 -12.00
C THR A 86 20.96 1.92 -10.83
N VAL A 87 20.23 1.04 -10.15
CA VAL A 87 19.30 1.44 -9.09
C VAL A 87 19.72 0.76 -7.81
N ASN A 88 20.05 1.57 -6.80
CA ASN A 88 20.29 1.07 -5.45
C ASN A 88 18.94 0.95 -4.73
N LEU A 89 18.65 -0.24 -4.23
CA LEU A 89 17.39 -0.57 -3.59
C LEU A 89 17.61 -0.81 -2.10
N PRO A 90 16.72 -0.32 -1.25
CA PRO A 90 16.78 -0.59 0.18
C PRO A 90 16.54 -2.10 0.45
N ALA A 91 17.13 -2.61 1.53
CA ALA A 91 17.05 -4.04 1.87
C ALA A 91 15.63 -4.53 2.23
N ASP A 92 14.72 -3.63 2.58
CA ASP A 92 13.33 -3.95 2.91
C ASP A 92 12.45 -4.15 1.67
N LEU A 93 13.00 -4.01 0.46
CA LEU A 93 12.27 -4.11 -0.79
C LEU A 93 12.69 -5.32 -1.63
N PRO A 94 11.80 -6.32 -1.83
CA PRO A 94 12.09 -7.45 -2.69
C PRO A 94 12.16 -7.06 -4.17
N ILE A 95 13.32 -7.26 -4.79
CA ILE A 95 13.55 -7.08 -6.23
C ILE A 95 12.49 -7.81 -7.10
N PRO A 96 12.08 -9.06 -6.79
CA PRO A 96 11.07 -9.76 -7.59
C PRO A 96 9.72 -9.05 -7.67
N LEU A 97 9.32 -8.28 -6.65
CA LEU A 97 8.07 -7.53 -6.67
C LEU A 97 8.12 -6.38 -7.67
N ILE A 98 9.24 -5.66 -7.72
CA ILE A 98 9.46 -4.57 -8.67
C ILE A 98 9.43 -5.13 -10.10
N ILE A 99 10.14 -6.24 -10.33
CA ILE A 99 10.18 -6.91 -11.63
C ILE A 99 8.78 -7.32 -12.10
N ARG A 100 8.00 -7.95 -11.22
CA ARG A 100 6.62 -8.36 -11.51
C ARG A 100 5.76 -7.17 -11.90
N ASP A 101 5.86 -6.07 -11.15
CA ASP A 101 5.05 -4.87 -11.39
C ASP A 101 5.51 -4.11 -12.66
N ILE A 102 6.80 -4.12 -12.99
CA ILE A 102 7.30 -3.64 -14.29
C ILE A 102 6.70 -4.49 -15.40
N ASN A 103 6.85 -5.82 -15.34
CA ASN A 103 6.37 -6.73 -16.37
C ASN A 103 4.86 -6.56 -16.60
N LYS A 104 4.06 -6.53 -15.54
CA LYS A 104 2.61 -6.34 -15.62
C LYS A 104 2.19 -5.07 -16.38
N VAL A 105 2.97 -3.99 -16.31
CA VAL A 105 2.64 -2.72 -16.98
C VAL A 105 2.99 -2.76 -18.47
N ILE A 106 3.97 -3.57 -18.87
CA ILE A 106 4.54 -3.59 -20.23
C ILE A 106 4.25 -4.87 -21.01
N GLU A 107 3.70 -5.90 -20.37
CA GLU A 107 3.57 -7.29 -20.89
C GLU A 107 2.91 -7.35 -22.27
N ASN A 108 1.92 -6.50 -22.54
CA ASN A 108 1.19 -6.48 -23.82
C ASN A 108 1.89 -5.68 -24.93
N ASP A 109 2.99 -4.98 -24.61
CA ASP A 109 3.62 -3.99 -25.49
C ASP A 109 5.11 -4.29 -25.77
N ILE A 110 5.61 -5.44 -25.30
CA ILE A 110 7.01 -5.88 -25.44
C ILE A 110 7.10 -7.22 -26.16
N THR A 111 8.26 -7.48 -26.77
CA THR A 111 8.54 -8.78 -27.41
C THR A 111 9.39 -9.69 -26.53
N GLY A 112 10.01 -9.16 -25.47
CA GLY A 112 10.77 -9.97 -24.52
C GLY A 112 11.11 -9.24 -23.24
N PHE A 113 11.01 -9.95 -22.12
CA PHE A 113 11.46 -9.49 -20.81
C PHE A 113 12.41 -10.52 -20.23
N VAL A 114 13.67 -10.12 -20.00
CA VAL A 114 14.68 -11.00 -19.42
C VAL A 114 15.11 -10.44 -18.07
N SER A 115 15.04 -11.27 -17.05
CA SER A 115 15.58 -10.99 -15.72
C SER A 115 16.59 -12.04 -15.34
N GLU A 116 17.79 -11.59 -14.98
CA GLU A 116 18.93 -12.45 -14.65
C GLU A 116 19.47 -12.05 -13.27
N GLU A 117 19.35 -12.95 -12.30
CA GLU A 117 19.94 -12.77 -10.99
C GLU A 117 21.44 -13.12 -11.06
N LYS A 118 22.29 -12.09 -10.96
CA LYS A 118 23.75 -12.25 -11.01
C LYS A 118 24.35 -12.66 -9.69
N LYS A 119 23.66 -12.37 -8.59
CA LYS A 119 24.03 -12.73 -7.22
C LYS A 119 22.76 -12.93 -6.41
N ILE A 120 22.65 -14.08 -5.74
CA ILE A 120 21.55 -14.41 -4.83
C ILE A 120 21.32 -13.26 -3.85
N PHE A 121 20.11 -12.69 -3.85
CA PHE A 121 19.68 -11.55 -3.02
C PHE A 121 20.53 -10.27 -3.16
N GLY A 122 21.33 -10.15 -4.22
CA GLY A 122 22.31 -9.06 -4.33
C GLY A 122 22.09 -8.17 -5.55
N THR A 123 22.07 -8.75 -6.74
CA THR A 123 22.05 -7.96 -7.98
C THR A 123 21.28 -8.67 -9.07
N THR A 124 20.32 -7.96 -9.64
CA THR A 124 19.49 -8.46 -10.74
C THR A 124 19.61 -7.52 -11.92
N GLU A 125 19.88 -8.09 -13.10
CA GLU A 125 19.82 -7.35 -14.34
C GLU A 125 18.46 -7.57 -15.02
N ILE A 126 17.90 -6.49 -15.54
CA ILE A 126 16.66 -6.48 -16.31
C ILE A 126 17.00 -5.98 -17.71
N ARG A 127 16.53 -6.71 -18.72
CA ARG A 127 16.61 -6.34 -20.14
C ARG A 127 15.22 -6.41 -20.74
N ILE A 128 14.79 -5.33 -21.38
CA ILE A 128 13.47 -5.21 -22.01
C ILE A 128 13.66 -5.02 -23.51
N TYR A 129 13.00 -5.90 -24.27
CA TYR A 129 13.08 -5.97 -25.72
C TYR A 129 11.72 -5.67 -26.34
N THR A 130 11.73 -4.89 -27.40
CA THR A 130 10.55 -4.67 -28.26
C THR A 130 11.00 -4.76 -29.70
N ASN A 131 10.30 -5.56 -30.51
CA ASN A 131 10.70 -5.91 -31.87
C ASN A 131 12.13 -6.44 -31.94
N GLU A 132 12.50 -7.30 -30.98
CA GLU A 132 13.84 -7.91 -30.86
C GLU A 132 14.99 -6.91 -30.58
N LEU A 133 14.68 -5.61 -30.43
CA LEU A 133 15.65 -4.58 -30.09
C LEU A 133 15.66 -4.32 -28.59
N LEU A 134 16.86 -4.29 -27.99
CA LEU A 134 17.02 -3.92 -26.58
C LEU A 134 16.68 -2.43 -26.41
N LYS A 135 15.62 -2.15 -25.66
CA LYS A 135 15.15 -0.77 -25.41
C LYS A 135 15.49 -0.28 -24.01
N LEU A 136 15.63 -1.17 -23.02
CA LEU A 136 16.03 -0.82 -21.67
C LEU A 136 16.94 -1.88 -21.05
N LYS A 137 18.00 -1.40 -20.39
CA LYS A 137 18.87 -2.21 -19.53
C LYS A 137 18.97 -1.56 -18.16
N ALA A 138 18.64 -2.30 -17.12
CA ALA A 138 18.73 -1.84 -15.74
C ALA A 138 19.42 -2.88 -14.85
N THR A 139 20.22 -2.39 -13.90
CA THR A 139 20.82 -3.21 -12.85
C THR A 139 20.26 -2.77 -11.51
N LEU A 140 19.54 -3.66 -10.84
CA LEU A 140 18.99 -3.48 -9.51
C LEU A 140 19.96 -4.06 -8.49
N ILE A 141 20.41 -3.26 -7.53
CA ILE A 141 21.41 -3.63 -6.52
C ILE A 141 20.77 -3.47 -5.14
N SER A 142 20.75 -4.54 -4.35
CA SER A 142 20.33 -4.45 -2.94
C SER A 142 21.43 -3.79 -2.12
N ASP A 143 21.12 -2.68 -1.47
CA ASP A 143 22.00 -1.91 -0.62
C ASP A 143 21.39 -1.74 0.79
N PRO A 144 21.93 -2.44 1.80
CA PRO A 144 21.48 -2.33 3.19
C PRO A 144 21.65 -0.93 3.80
N GLN A 145 22.53 -0.08 3.26
CA GLN A 145 22.73 1.29 3.75
C GLN A 145 21.66 2.26 3.25
N THR A 146 20.95 1.89 2.17
CA THR A 146 19.86 2.69 1.64
C THR A 146 18.60 2.44 2.48
N ILE A 147 18.14 3.47 3.21
CA ILE A 147 16.96 3.39 4.09
C ILE A 147 15.88 4.36 3.59
N ARG A 148 14.66 3.86 3.43
CA ARG A 148 13.47 4.69 3.15
C ARG A 148 13.00 5.39 4.41
N VAL A 149 13.17 6.71 4.47
CA VAL A 149 12.59 7.54 5.53
C VAL A 149 11.19 7.98 5.09
N ARG A 150 10.17 7.39 5.70
CA ARG A 150 8.75 7.63 5.41
C ARG A 150 7.95 7.72 6.70
N ASN A 151 6.70 8.15 6.59
CA ASN A 151 5.85 8.32 7.77
C ASN A 151 5.41 6.96 8.34
N ASN A 152 5.43 6.88 9.65
CA ASN A 152 4.76 5.88 10.47
C ASN A 152 3.32 6.35 10.70
N LEU A 153 2.38 5.50 10.33
CA LEU A 153 0.95 5.78 10.36
C LEU A 153 0.32 4.93 11.46
N THR A 154 -0.44 5.55 12.35
CA THR A 154 -1.22 4.86 13.38
C THR A 154 -2.69 5.23 13.20
N PHE A 155 -3.57 4.25 13.34
CA PHE A 155 -5.01 4.44 13.16
C PHE A 155 -5.77 4.07 14.42
N VAL A 156 -6.59 5.00 14.88
CA VAL A 156 -7.54 4.82 15.98
C VAL A 156 -8.96 4.88 15.41
N ILE A 157 -9.69 3.78 15.54
CA ILE A 157 -11.05 3.63 15.00
C ILE A 157 -12.08 3.96 16.08
N THR A 158 -12.88 5.01 15.86
CA THR A 158 -13.78 5.57 16.88
C THR A 158 -15.02 4.72 17.15
N ASP A 159 -15.56 4.08 16.12
CA ASP A 159 -16.86 3.41 16.13
C ASP A 159 -16.75 1.88 16.10
N ALA A 160 -15.53 1.33 16.10
CA ALA A 160 -15.31 -0.11 15.98
C ALA A 160 -16.01 -0.92 17.08
N ALA A 161 -16.01 -0.43 18.33
CA ALA A 161 -16.69 -1.09 19.46
C ALA A 161 -18.23 -1.15 19.30
N ASN A 162 -18.80 -0.22 18.53
CA ASN A 162 -20.24 -0.09 18.30
C ASN A 162 -20.71 -0.85 17.05
N LEU A 163 -19.81 -1.49 16.31
CA LEU A 163 -20.17 -2.29 15.15
C LEU A 163 -20.99 -3.51 15.56
N LYS A 164 -21.94 -3.90 14.70
CA LYS A 164 -22.63 -5.20 14.82
C LYS A 164 -21.60 -6.34 14.82
N GLN A 165 -21.91 -7.47 15.44
CA GLN A 165 -21.00 -8.62 15.59
C GLN A 165 -20.27 -9.02 14.31
N SER A 166 -20.96 -9.02 13.16
CA SER A 166 -20.36 -9.34 11.86
C SER A 166 -19.36 -8.26 11.39
N GLY A 167 -19.66 -6.99 11.62
CA GLY A 167 -18.75 -5.87 11.33
C GLY A 167 -17.54 -5.87 12.26
N PHE A 168 -17.76 -6.08 13.55
CA PHE A 168 -16.68 -6.17 14.53
C PHE A 168 -15.73 -7.34 14.24
N SER A 169 -16.25 -8.51 13.88
CA SER A 169 -15.42 -9.66 13.48
C SER A 169 -14.58 -9.37 12.24
N LYS A 170 -15.11 -8.63 11.27
CA LYS A 170 -14.36 -8.17 10.09
C LYS A 170 -13.27 -7.16 10.46
N PHE A 171 -13.55 -6.24 11.39
CA PHE A 171 -12.54 -5.32 11.91
C PHE A 171 -11.37 -6.08 12.57
N LEU A 172 -11.69 -7.04 13.44
CA LEU A 172 -10.68 -7.85 14.14
C LEU A 172 -9.80 -8.68 13.20
N SER A 173 -10.34 -9.14 12.06
CA SER A 173 -9.61 -9.93 11.08
C SER A 173 -8.73 -9.11 10.13
N LEU A 174 -8.76 -7.77 10.18
CA LEU A 174 -7.90 -6.95 9.36
C LEU A 174 -6.42 -7.19 9.69
N PRO A 175 -5.53 -7.30 8.68
CA PRO A 175 -4.11 -7.59 8.86
C PRO A 175 -3.29 -6.35 9.27
N TYR A 176 -3.95 -5.37 9.88
CA TYR A 176 -3.33 -4.12 10.33
C TYR A 176 -3.35 -4.05 11.85
N SER A 177 -2.32 -3.40 12.41
CA SER A 177 -2.22 -3.08 13.85
C SER A 177 -3.11 -1.88 14.20
N LEU A 178 -4.42 -2.04 14.02
CA LEU A 178 -5.39 -0.99 14.31
C LEU A 178 -5.65 -0.90 15.82
N CYS A 179 -5.85 0.31 16.28
CA CYS A 179 -6.37 0.59 17.61
C CYS A 179 -7.84 0.96 17.51
N LEU A 180 -8.64 0.61 18.51
CA LEU A 180 -10.00 1.10 18.63
C LEU A 180 -10.18 2.01 19.84
N THR A 181 -11.20 2.84 19.79
CA THR A 181 -11.65 3.64 20.92
C THR A 181 -12.68 2.84 21.73
N VAL A 182 -12.49 2.83 23.05
CA VAL A 182 -13.41 2.19 23.99
C VAL A 182 -13.89 3.23 24.99
N ILE A 183 -15.21 3.37 25.11
CA ILE A 183 -15.84 4.22 26.11
C ILE A 183 -16.13 3.37 27.35
N PRO A 184 -15.74 3.78 28.56
CA PRO A 184 -15.96 3.00 29.78
C PRO A 184 -17.44 2.63 30.01
N SER A 185 -17.72 1.33 29.97
CA SER A 185 -19.01 0.71 30.28
C SER A 185 -18.80 -0.75 30.70
N GLU A 186 -19.81 -1.37 31.32
CA GLU A 186 -19.77 -2.78 31.68
C GLU A 186 -19.64 -3.66 30.43
N SER A 187 -20.38 -3.35 29.36
CA SER A 187 -20.29 -4.08 28.09
C SER A 187 -18.89 -3.96 27.46
N ALA A 188 -18.30 -2.76 27.48
CA ALA A 188 -16.95 -2.52 26.99
C ALA A 188 -15.91 -3.32 27.79
N SER A 189 -16.05 -3.39 29.11
CA SER A 189 -15.11 -4.14 29.96
C SER A 189 -15.05 -5.63 29.59
N LEU A 190 -16.18 -6.22 29.17
CA LEU A 190 -16.24 -7.60 28.69
C LEU A 190 -15.64 -7.77 27.28
N GLN A 191 -15.74 -6.74 26.44
CA GLN A 191 -15.21 -6.78 25.07
C GLN A 191 -13.68 -6.65 25.02
N VAL A 192 -13.06 -6.00 26.01
CA VAL A 192 -11.61 -5.77 26.06
C VAL A 192 -10.80 -7.07 26.03
N ASP A 193 -11.29 -8.13 26.68
CA ASP A 193 -10.63 -9.45 26.63
C ASP A 193 -10.60 -10.04 25.20
N SER A 194 -11.62 -9.75 24.39
CA SER A 194 -11.70 -10.20 23.01
C SER A 194 -10.75 -9.44 22.08
N ILE A 195 -10.54 -8.14 22.32
CA ILE A 195 -9.63 -7.27 21.54
C ILE A 195 -8.20 -7.82 21.59
N LYS A 196 -7.77 -8.23 22.79
CA LYS A 196 -6.44 -8.79 23.04
C LYS A 196 -6.14 -10.04 22.21
N LYS A 197 -7.13 -10.93 22.07
CA LYS A 197 -7.00 -12.18 21.31
C LYS A 197 -6.59 -11.95 19.85
N TYR A 198 -6.95 -10.82 19.26
CA TYR A 198 -6.69 -10.50 17.85
C TYR A 198 -5.50 -9.55 17.65
N SER A 199 -4.66 -9.38 18.68
CA SER A 199 -3.51 -8.45 18.65
C SER A 199 -3.90 -7.02 18.23
N LYS A 200 -5.12 -6.62 18.60
CA LYS A 200 -5.61 -5.25 18.41
C LYS A 200 -5.37 -4.49 19.71
N GLU A 201 -5.20 -3.19 19.59
CA GLU A 201 -5.01 -2.32 20.75
C GLU A 201 -6.28 -1.50 20.99
N TYR A 202 -6.39 -0.94 22.19
CA TYR A 202 -7.45 -0.01 22.49
C TYR A 202 -6.96 1.17 23.32
N ILE A 203 -7.63 2.29 23.14
CA ILE A 203 -7.54 3.46 24.00
C ILE A 203 -8.88 3.64 24.73
N VAL A 204 -8.83 4.28 25.88
CA VAL A 204 -10.04 4.64 26.63
C VAL A 204 -10.41 6.08 26.31
N LEU A 205 -11.64 6.33 25.86
CA LEU A 205 -12.16 7.68 25.64
C LEU A 205 -13.12 8.07 26.76
N LEU A 206 -12.79 9.15 27.44
CA LEU A 206 -13.65 9.82 28.40
C LEU A 206 -14.54 10.84 27.66
N ASN A 207 -15.83 10.55 27.54
CA ASN A 207 -16.80 11.43 26.89
C ASN A 207 -18.17 11.43 27.59
N ASN A 208 -19.16 12.03 26.94
CA ASN A 208 -20.52 12.17 27.47
C ASN A 208 -21.35 10.86 27.50
N GLU A 209 -20.90 9.80 26.84
CA GLU A 209 -21.60 8.52 26.74
C GLU A 209 -21.36 7.61 27.95
N MET A 210 -20.43 7.98 28.83
CA MET A 210 -20.20 7.32 30.13
C MET A 210 -21.40 7.58 31.08
N THR A 211 -22.43 6.77 30.96
CA THR A 211 -23.70 6.93 31.69
C THR A 211 -23.74 6.12 32.99
N GLU A 212 -23.01 5.02 33.06
CA GLU A 212 -23.00 4.10 34.20
C GLU A 212 -22.31 4.70 35.42
N LYS A 213 -22.97 4.65 36.59
CA LYS A 213 -22.48 5.22 37.86
C LYS A 213 -21.05 4.79 38.21
N LYS A 214 -20.67 3.56 37.86
CA LYS A 214 -19.36 2.98 38.15
C LYS A 214 -18.20 3.72 37.49
N TYR A 215 -18.42 4.31 36.32
CA TYR A 215 -17.40 5.00 35.51
C TYR A 215 -17.68 6.49 35.36
N LYS A 216 -18.86 6.95 35.78
CA LYS A 216 -19.31 8.33 35.63
C LYS A 216 -18.39 9.32 36.35
N LEU A 217 -18.12 10.44 35.68
CA LEU A 217 -17.31 11.55 36.20
C LEU A 217 -18.12 12.85 36.09
N GLU A 218 -19.01 13.12 37.06
CA GLU A 218 -19.86 14.32 37.06
C GLU A 218 -19.43 15.37 38.07
N SER A 219 -19.57 16.64 37.69
CA SER A 219 -19.16 17.80 38.51
C SER A 219 -19.88 17.91 39.86
N ARG A 220 -21.06 17.30 39.98
CA ARG A 220 -21.88 17.33 41.20
C ARG A 220 -21.48 16.22 42.19
N ASP A 221 -20.69 15.25 41.75
CA ASP A 221 -20.29 14.14 42.58
C ASP A 221 -19.24 14.56 43.61
N GLN A 222 -19.28 13.91 44.78
CA GLN A 222 -18.25 14.08 45.79
C GLN A 222 -16.89 13.60 45.24
N LYS A 223 -15.80 14.27 45.62
CA LYS A 223 -14.43 13.91 45.19
C LYS A 223 -14.07 12.44 45.47
N THR A 224 -14.61 11.86 46.53
CA THR A 224 -14.46 10.43 46.88
C THR A 224 -15.07 9.53 45.81
N LEU A 225 -16.27 9.82 45.34
CA LEU A 225 -16.94 9.09 44.26
C LEU A 225 -16.15 9.20 42.95
N ILE A 226 -15.70 10.41 42.59
CA ILE A 226 -14.88 10.63 41.39
C ILE A 226 -13.60 9.80 41.45
N ARG A 227 -12.91 9.76 42.60
CA ARG A 227 -11.71 8.91 42.77
C ARG A 227 -12.01 7.43 42.62
N ASN A 228 -13.17 6.97 43.12
CA ASN A 228 -13.60 5.59 42.97
C ASN A 228 -13.88 5.28 41.50
N SER A 229 -14.58 6.15 40.77
CA SER A 229 -14.82 6.00 39.33
C SER A 229 -13.51 5.94 38.54
N ILE A 230 -12.56 6.83 38.81
CA ILE A 230 -11.21 6.79 38.20
C ILE A 230 -10.51 5.46 38.49
N SER A 231 -10.60 4.98 39.73
CA SER A 231 -9.97 3.71 40.13
C SER A 231 -10.63 2.51 39.43
N ASN A 232 -11.95 2.54 39.24
CA ASN A 232 -12.67 1.52 38.48
C ASN A 232 -12.26 1.53 36.99
N ILE A 233 -12.20 2.71 36.36
CA ILE A 233 -11.74 2.84 34.97
C ILE A 233 -10.34 2.25 34.81
N LEU A 234 -9.40 2.63 35.69
CA LEU A 234 -8.03 2.14 35.61
C LEU A 234 -7.89 0.64 35.90
N LYS A 235 -8.76 0.09 36.75
CA LYS A 235 -8.77 -1.34 37.06
C LYS A 235 -9.31 -2.16 35.89
N ASP A 236 -10.46 -1.76 35.35
CA ASP A 236 -11.19 -2.52 34.34
C ASP A 236 -10.55 -2.34 32.95
N PHE A 237 -9.91 -1.20 32.70
CA PHE A 237 -9.24 -0.88 31.44
C PHE A 237 -7.71 -0.76 31.59
N LYS A 238 -7.11 -1.56 32.47
CA LYS A 238 -5.68 -1.52 32.81
C LYS A 238 -4.72 -1.64 31.61
N GLU A 239 -5.13 -2.34 30.55
CA GLU A 239 -4.30 -2.61 29.35
C GLU A 239 -4.42 -1.52 28.28
N ALA A 240 -5.23 -0.48 28.52
CA ALA A 240 -5.40 0.64 27.61
C ALA A 240 -4.05 1.30 27.32
N LYS A 241 -3.76 1.53 26.04
CA LYS A 241 -2.49 2.13 25.61
C LYS A 241 -2.45 3.61 25.94
N LEU A 242 -3.56 4.31 25.74
CA LEU A 242 -3.72 5.72 26.07
C LEU A 242 -5.07 5.93 26.76
N LEU A 243 -5.14 6.98 27.58
CA LEU A 243 -6.38 7.54 28.09
C LEU A 243 -6.60 8.87 27.38
N THR A 244 -7.74 9.01 26.74
CA THR A 244 -8.09 10.21 25.98
C THR A 244 -9.35 10.86 26.50
N VAL A 245 -9.48 12.15 26.23
CA VAL A 245 -10.65 12.94 26.60
C VAL A 245 -11.17 13.70 25.39
N ASP A 246 -12.49 13.66 25.21
CA ASP A 246 -13.19 14.49 24.24
C ASP A 246 -13.30 15.92 24.77
N GLU A 247 -12.70 16.87 24.08
CA GLU A 247 -12.69 18.29 24.47
C GLU A 247 -14.08 18.95 24.36
N THR A 248 -14.99 18.35 23.58
CA THR A 248 -16.38 18.76 23.51
C THR A 248 -17.25 18.17 24.63
N SER A 249 -16.68 17.27 25.46
CA SER A 249 -17.41 16.62 26.54
C SER A 249 -17.75 17.57 27.69
N ARG A 250 -18.82 17.22 28.43
CA ARG A 250 -19.19 17.92 29.67
C ARG A 250 -18.12 17.80 30.74
N LEU A 251 -17.39 16.67 30.76
CA LEU A 251 -16.29 16.45 31.68
C LEU A 251 -15.16 17.44 31.42
N PHE A 252 -14.68 17.56 30.18
CA PHE A 252 -13.57 18.45 29.83
C PHE A 252 -13.89 19.91 30.15
N ASN A 253 -15.12 20.34 29.86
CA ASN A 253 -15.59 21.70 30.10
C ASN A 253 -16.06 21.96 31.55
N SER A 254 -15.77 21.04 32.49
CA SER A 254 -16.21 21.15 33.87
C SER A 254 -15.14 21.68 34.82
N VAL A 255 -15.58 22.22 35.96
CA VAL A 255 -14.72 22.62 37.08
C VAL A 255 -13.94 21.45 37.70
N ILE A 256 -14.41 20.21 37.53
CA ILE A 256 -13.74 19.02 38.09
C ILE A 256 -12.67 18.44 37.16
N TYR A 257 -12.55 18.92 35.91
CA TYR A 257 -11.62 18.36 34.94
C TYR A 257 -10.16 18.37 35.44
N ASN A 258 -9.72 19.50 36.01
CA ASN A 258 -8.37 19.62 36.58
C ASN A 258 -8.14 18.58 37.68
N PHE A 259 -9.13 18.36 38.55
CA PHE A 259 -9.05 17.33 39.57
C PHE A 259 -8.95 15.92 38.97
N VAL A 260 -9.76 15.61 37.95
CA VAL A 260 -9.73 14.33 37.26
C VAL A 260 -8.38 14.09 36.58
N ARG A 261 -7.89 15.06 35.82
CA ARG A 261 -6.58 15.03 35.16
C ARG A 261 -5.46 14.78 36.17
N ASP A 262 -5.45 15.51 37.28
CA ASP A 262 -4.42 15.39 38.30
C ASP A 262 -4.50 14.02 39.01
N GLU A 263 -5.69 13.47 39.22
CA GLU A 263 -5.88 12.13 39.78
C GLU A 263 -5.40 11.01 38.84
N PHE A 264 -5.58 11.14 37.52
CA PHE A 264 -4.95 10.23 36.56
C PHE A 264 -3.42 10.39 36.56
N LYS A 265 -2.92 11.64 36.57
CA LYS A 265 -1.48 11.95 36.58
C LYS A 265 -0.77 11.39 37.81
N LYS A 266 -1.38 11.47 39.00
CA LYS A 266 -0.86 10.84 40.24
C LYS A 266 -0.65 9.33 40.12
N ARG A 267 -1.33 8.67 39.18
CA ARG A 267 -1.25 7.24 38.90
C ARG A 267 -0.42 6.95 37.64
N ASN A 268 0.43 7.90 37.22
CA ASN A 268 1.28 7.83 36.03
C ASN A 268 0.50 7.57 34.73
N LYS A 269 -0.71 8.14 34.63
CA LYS A 269 -1.52 8.10 33.42
C LYS A 269 -1.83 9.53 33.00
N GLU A 270 -1.40 9.90 31.81
CA GLU A 270 -1.72 11.20 31.21
C GLU A 270 -3.04 11.12 30.45
N LEU A 271 -3.86 12.17 30.57
CA LEU A 271 -5.05 12.33 29.74
C LEU A 271 -4.68 13.13 28.49
N ILE A 272 -4.83 12.49 27.35
CA ILE A 272 -4.50 13.06 26.04
C ILE A 272 -5.77 13.61 25.38
N PRO A 273 -5.82 14.91 25.03
CA PRO A 273 -6.94 15.45 24.26
C PRO A 273 -7.05 14.79 22.88
N LEU A 274 -8.28 14.53 22.43
CA LEU A 274 -8.50 13.98 21.08
C LEU A 274 -7.96 14.89 19.97
N SER A 275 -7.86 16.22 20.18
CA SER A 275 -7.24 17.16 19.23
C SER A 275 -5.79 16.86 18.90
N GLN A 276 -5.08 16.07 19.70
CA GLN A 276 -3.72 15.65 19.36
C GLN A 276 -3.69 14.64 18.19
N PHE A 277 -4.83 14.04 17.85
CA PHE A 277 -4.93 13.15 16.70
C PHE A 277 -5.44 13.88 15.46
N ILE A 278 -4.99 13.40 14.30
CA ILE A 278 -5.43 13.91 13.01
C ILE A 278 -6.82 13.32 12.70
N PHE A 279 -7.86 14.13 12.83
CA PHE A 279 -9.22 13.71 12.47
C PHE A 279 -9.33 13.46 10.96
N LEU A 280 -9.54 12.21 10.59
CA LEU A 280 -9.70 11.78 9.21
C LEU A 280 -11.17 11.41 8.98
N SER A 281 -11.95 12.43 8.65
CA SER A 281 -13.37 12.36 8.31
C SER A 281 -13.65 13.41 7.26
N ALA A 282 -14.53 13.12 6.31
CA ALA A 282 -14.98 14.04 5.28
C ALA A 282 -16.40 13.69 4.82
N ASN A 283 -17.07 14.63 4.15
CA ASN A 283 -18.44 14.42 3.66
C ASN A 283 -18.50 13.56 2.40
N ASN A 284 -17.39 13.43 1.68
CA ASN A 284 -17.28 12.62 0.47
C ASN A 284 -15.93 11.89 0.41
N GLU A 285 -15.91 10.80 -0.36
CA GLU A 285 -14.74 9.92 -0.52
C GLU A 285 -13.52 10.63 -1.11
N SER A 286 -13.70 11.49 -2.11
CA SER A 286 -12.59 12.20 -2.76
C SER A 286 -11.86 13.14 -1.79
N GLU A 287 -12.61 13.86 -0.97
CA GLU A 287 -12.11 14.76 0.06
C GLU A 287 -11.38 13.96 1.15
N LEU A 288 -11.94 12.83 1.59
CA LEU A 288 -11.32 11.94 2.57
C LEU A 288 -9.95 11.45 2.08
N ILE A 289 -9.89 10.95 0.84
CA ILE A 289 -8.66 10.47 0.21
C ILE A 289 -7.65 11.62 0.07
N SER A 290 -8.10 12.81 -0.34
CA SER A 290 -7.22 13.97 -0.49
C SER A 290 -6.63 14.42 0.85
N LYS A 291 -7.45 14.43 1.90
CA LYS A 291 -7.02 14.73 3.28
C LYS A 291 -6.01 13.70 3.78
N PHE A 292 -6.27 12.42 3.55
CA PHE A 292 -5.34 11.35 3.88
C PHE A 292 -3.99 11.52 3.17
N LYS A 293 -4.01 11.73 1.85
CA LYS A 293 -2.80 11.99 1.04
C LYS A 293 -2.00 13.16 1.56
N PHE A 294 -2.68 14.27 1.83
CA PHE A 294 -2.06 15.49 2.34
C PHE A 294 -1.25 15.22 3.62
N HIS A 295 -1.86 14.58 4.61
CA HIS A 295 -1.15 14.27 5.86
C HIS A 295 -0.07 13.19 5.71
N CYS A 296 -0.22 12.24 4.79
CA CYS A 296 0.80 11.25 4.50
C CYS A 296 2.02 11.85 3.78
N MET A 297 1.83 12.91 2.99
CA MET A 297 2.91 13.63 2.29
C MET A 297 3.53 14.76 3.11
N ASP A 298 2.82 15.25 4.14
CA ASP A 298 3.29 16.31 5.01
C ASP A 298 4.45 15.86 5.91
N GLY A 299 5.64 16.42 5.64
CA GLY A 299 6.85 16.21 6.43
C GLY A 299 7.02 17.17 7.61
N SER A 300 6.13 18.15 7.80
CA SER A 300 6.32 19.23 8.79
C SER A 300 6.10 18.77 10.24
N SER A 301 5.15 17.87 10.48
CA SER A 301 4.75 17.43 11.82
C SER A 301 5.45 16.13 12.29
N GLY A 302 6.71 15.94 11.88
CA GLY A 302 7.48 14.74 12.15
C GLY A 302 6.99 13.50 11.38
N ASN A 303 7.69 12.38 11.55
CA ASN A 303 7.40 11.15 10.80
C ASN A 303 6.26 10.31 11.40
N GLN A 304 5.73 10.64 12.58
CA GLN A 304 4.63 9.88 13.21
C GLN A 304 3.31 10.60 12.98
N LYS A 305 2.33 9.92 12.36
CA LYS A 305 0.97 10.45 12.15
C LYS A 305 -0.05 9.53 12.80
N THR A 306 -0.79 10.04 13.78
CA THR A 306 -1.89 9.29 14.42
C THR A 306 -3.23 9.81 13.93
N PHE A 307 -3.94 9.00 13.18
CA PHE A 307 -5.25 9.33 12.62
C PHE A 307 -6.37 8.81 13.52
N LEU A 308 -7.38 9.66 13.73
CA LEU A 308 -8.65 9.29 14.33
C LEU A 308 -9.71 9.23 13.23
N THR A 309 -10.33 8.07 13.00
CA THR A 309 -11.22 7.82 11.85
C THR A 309 -12.35 6.87 12.22
N THR A 310 -13.42 6.85 11.43
CA THR A 310 -14.42 5.78 11.51
C THR A 310 -13.95 4.52 10.78
N TYR A 311 -14.57 3.37 11.07
CA TYR A 311 -14.29 2.11 10.40
C TYR A 311 -14.60 2.20 8.90
N GLN A 312 -15.69 2.87 8.53
CA GLN A 312 -16.08 3.01 7.14
C GLN A 312 -15.09 3.89 6.37
N ASP A 313 -14.67 5.02 6.94
CA ASP A 313 -13.67 5.90 6.33
C ASP A 313 -12.32 5.19 6.16
N PHE A 314 -11.93 4.38 7.15
CA PHE A 314 -10.73 3.55 7.05
C PHE A 314 -10.79 2.57 5.86
N LEU A 315 -11.95 1.93 5.65
CA LEU A 315 -12.12 1.03 4.51
C LEU A 315 -12.02 1.77 3.18
N THR A 316 -12.54 3.00 3.11
CA THR A 316 -12.47 3.86 1.92
C THR A 316 -11.03 4.20 1.55
N ILE A 317 -10.18 4.57 2.52
CA ILE A 317 -8.78 4.93 2.26
C ILE A 317 -7.85 3.73 2.05
N ARG A 318 -8.33 2.49 2.25
CA ARG A 318 -7.49 1.29 2.29
C ARG A 318 -6.66 1.08 1.03
N ASN A 319 -7.23 1.33 -0.15
CA ASN A 319 -6.51 1.19 -1.42
C ASN A 319 -5.35 2.17 -1.49
N GLU A 320 -5.58 3.41 -1.06
CA GLU A 320 -4.54 4.44 -1.02
C GLU A 320 -3.48 4.12 0.05
N LEU A 321 -3.89 3.62 1.21
CA LEU A 321 -2.99 3.16 2.27
C LEU A 321 -2.00 2.11 1.75
N GLU A 322 -2.44 1.15 0.94
CA GLU A 322 -1.53 0.16 0.33
C GLU A 322 -0.51 0.79 -0.63
N LEU A 323 -0.88 1.85 -1.36
CA LEU A 323 0.06 2.60 -2.19
C LEU A 323 1.14 3.28 -1.33
N PHE A 324 0.75 3.90 -0.22
CA PHE A 324 1.71 4.49 0.72
C PHE A 324 2.59 3.42 1.40
N ARG A 325 2.03 2.26 1.76
CA ARG A 325 2.84 1.14 2.27
C ARG A 325 3.87 0.66 1.26
N LYS A 326 3.47 0.56 -0.01
CA LYS A 326 4.37 0.22 -1.12
C LYS A 326 5.52 1.24 -1.23
N LYS A 327 5.23 2.53 -1.03
CA LYS A 327 6.22 3.63 -0.97
C LYS A 327 7.12 3.61 0.28
N GLY A 328 6.86 2.73 1.24
CA GLY A 328 7.68 2.52 2.44
C GLY A 328 7.09 3.06 3.74
N HIS A 329 5.85 3.58 3.72
CA HIS A 329 5.17 3.97 4.96
C HIS A 329 4.86 2.74 5.81
N LYS A 330 5.01 2.86 7.13
CA LYS A 330 4.78 1.75 8.07
C LYS A 330 3.50 2.00 8.86
N ILE A 331 2.71 0.96 9.05
CA ILE A 331 1.54 1.02 9.95
C ILE A 331 1.99 0.47 11.29
N LEU A 332 1.98 1.32 12.32
CA LEU A 332 2.47 0.97 13.65
C LEU A 332 1.32 0.98 14.68
N PRO A 333 1.36 0.09 15.68
CA PRO A 333 0.44 0.13 16.80
C PRO A 333 0.57 1.45 17.60
N VAL A 334 -0.46 1.76 18.40
CA VAL A 334 -0.47 2.95 19.27
C VAL A 334 0.61 2.84 20.35
N SER A 335 0.93 1.63 20.80
CA SER A 335 2.01 1.40 21.77
C SER A 335 3.41 1.80 21.28
N GLU A 336 3.62 1.92 19.97
CA GLU A 336 4.89 2.35 19.37
C GLU A 336 4.93 3.85 19.07
N ILE A 337 3.90 4.61 19.45
CA ILE A 337 3.94 6.06 19.40
C ILE A 337 4.98 6.52 20.44
N ASN A 338 6.09 7.08 19.96
CA ASN A 338 7.03 7.78 20.83
C ASN A 338 6.35 9.02 21.40
N ASN A 339 5.87 8.93 22.65
CA ASN A 339 5.37 10.08 23.42
C ASN A 339 6.52 10.99 23.88
N ASN A 340 7.39 11.39 22.96
CA ASN A 340 8.39 12.44 23.18
C ASN A 340 8.00 13.64 22.32
N SER A 341 7.07 14.42 22.85
CA SER A 341 6.90 15.84 22.52
C SER A 341 7.01 16.65 23.80
#